data_AF-K7QM26-F1
#
_entry.id   AF-K7QM26-F1
#
_cell.length_a   1.000
_cell.length_b   1.000
_cell.length_c   1.000
_cell.angle_alpha   90.00
_cell.angle_beta   90.00
_cell.angle_gamma   90.00
#
_symmetry.space_group_name_H-M   'P 1'
#
loop_
_entity.id
_entity.type
_entity.pdbx_description
1 polymer ?
#
loop_
_entity_poly.entity_id
_entity_poly.type
_entity_poly.pdbx_seq_one_letter_code
_entity_poly.pdbx_strand_id
1 'polypeptide(L)' 'MIFFFFSLMIIFFKWERFIYVLIGLEFMMMSVFINYFNVFSPMMFFVFLCFSVMSSILGILVMINGVKVFGDDCCLFY' A
#
# COMPACT_ATOMS: atom_id res chain seq x y z
N MET A 1 -12.65 -1.72 -10.69
CA MET A 1 -11.58 -1.93 -11.72
C MET A 1 -10.78 -0.67 -12.04
N ILE A 2 -11.39 0.47 -12.38
CA ILE A 2 -10.66 1.73 -12.68
C ILE A 2 -9.73 2.18 -11.54
N PHE A 3 -10.19 2.11 -10.29
CA PHE A 3 -9.36 2.43 -9.12
C PHE A 3 -8.12 1.53 -8.97
N PHE A 4 -8.23 0.24 -9.33
CA PHE A 4 -7.11 -0.70 -9.30
C PHE A 4 -6.08 -0.37 -10.37
N PHE A 5 -6.53 0.07 -11.55
CA PHE A 5 -5.63 0.52 -12.61
C PHE A 5 -4.88 1.80 -12.21
N PHE A 6 -5.58 2.75 -11.59
CA PHE A 6 -4.94 3.97 -11.06
C PHE A 6 -3.95 3.69 -9.93
N SER A 7 -4.25 2.76 -9.01
CA SER A 7 -3.31 2.40 -7.95
C SER A 7 -2.04 1.76 -8.52
N LEU A 8 -2.16 0.91 -9.54
CA LEU A 8 -1.00 0.36 -10.26
C LEU A 8 -0.18 1.45 -10.96
N MET A 9 -0.83 2.42 -11.60
CA MET A 9 -0.14 3.54 -12.26
C MET A 9 0.63 4.42 -11.25
N ILE A 10 0.05 4.69 -10.08
CA ILE A 10 0.69 5.47 -9.01
C ILE A 10 1.92 4.75 -8.49
N ILE A 11 1.84 3.42 -8.35
CA ILE A 11 3.00 2.59 -8.06
C ILE A 11 4.00 2.83 -9.20
N PHE A 12 3.78 2.32 -10.42
CA PHE A 12 4.72 2.34 -11.57
C PHE A 12 5.35 3.68 -11.96
N PHE A 13 4.65 4.80 -11.85
CA PHE A 13 5.18 6.09 -12.33
C PHE A 13 5.83 6.96 -11.24
N LYS A 14 5.61 6.70 -9.94
CA LYS A 14 6.13 7.53 -8.84
C LYS A 14 6.98 6.73 -7.84
N TRP A 15 7.83 5.81 -8.32
CA TRP A 15 8.75 4.99 -7.50
C TRP A 15 9.88 5.77 -6.84
N GLU A 16 10.02 7.07 -7.11
CA GLU A 16 11.12 7.87 -6.54
C GLU A 16 11.06 7.90 -5.01
N ARG A 17 9.88 8.03 -4.41
CA ARG A 17 9.73 8.07 -2.93
C ARG A 17 8.93 6.89 -2.43
N PHE A 18 9.40 6.26 -1.34
CA PHE A 18 8.75 5.08 -0.76
C PHE A 18 7.31 5.35 -0.31
N ILE A 19 7.03 6.58 0.12
CA ILE A 19 5.70 7.03 0.53
C ILE A 19 4.65 6.81 -0.59
N TYR A 20 5.00 7.04 -1.86
CA TYR A 20 4.04 6.84 -2.96
C TYR A 20 3.73 5.36 -3.20
N VAL A 21 4.71 4.48 -2.98
CA VAL A 21 4.52 3.03 -3.06
C VAL A 21 3.58 2.56 -1.94
N LEU A 22 3.79 3.04 -0.71
CA LEU A 22 2.93 2.75 0.44
C LEU A 22 1.48 3.21 0.20
N ILE A 23 1.29 4.42 -0.31
CA ILE A 23 -0.03 4.96 -0.66
C ILE A 23 -0.68 4.13 -1.79
N GLY A 24 0.10 3.74 -2.79
CA GLY A 24 -0.38 2.89 -3.89
C GLY A 24 -0.91 1.53 -3.41
N LEU A 25 -0.23 0.91 -2.44
CA LEU A 25 -0.66 -0.34 -1.82
C LEU A 25 -1.96 -0.19 -1.03
N GLU A 26 -2.15 0.90 -0.28
CA GLU A 26 -3.40 1.19 0.42
C GLU A 26 -4.59 1.35 -0.54
N PHE A 27 -4.41 2.10 -1.62
CA PHE A 27 -5.45 2.24 -2.66
C PHE A 27 -5.75 0.91 -3.35
N MET A 28 -4.74 0.06 -3.54
CA MET A 28 -4.92 -1.28 -4.10
C MET A 28 -5.79 -2.14 -3.17
N MET A 29 -5.51 -2.15 -1.86
CA MET A 29 -6.31 -2.87 -0.86
C MET A 29 -7.76 -2.40 -0.83
N MET A 30 -8.00 -1.09 -0.87
CA MET A 30 -9.35 -0.53 -0.93
C MET A 30 -10.09 -0.91 -2.22
N SER A 31 -9.39 -0.96 -3.36
CA SER A 31 -10.02 -1.35 -4.62
C SER A 31 -10.40 -2.84 -4.66
N VAL A 32 -9.61 -3.71 -4.05
CA VAL A 32 -9.92 -5.14 -3.89
C VAL A 32 -11.14 -5.29 -2.98
N PHE A 33 -11.14 -4.57 -1.85
CA PHE A 33 -12.26 -4.57 -0.92
C PHE A 33 -13.60 -4.22 -1.57
N ILE A 34 -13.66 -3.15 -2.38
CA ILE A 34 -14.88 -2.74 -3.07
C ILE A 34 -15.36 -3.82 -4.06
N ASN A 35 -14.45 -4.50 -4.75
CA ASN A 35 -14.84 -5.52 -5.74
C ASN A 35 -15.35 -6.82 -5.09
N TYR A 36 -14.82 -7.18 -3.91
CA TYR A 36 -15.13 -8.46 -3.28
C TYR A 36 -16.04 -8.37 -2.05
N PHE A 37 -16.50 -7.18 -1.66
CA PHE A 37 -17.41 -6.98 -0.53
C PHE A 37 -18.66 -7.87 -0.59
N ASN A 38 -19.22 -8.08 -1.77
CA ASN A 38 -20.42 -8.90 -1.96
C ASN A 38 -20.16 -10.42 -1.93
N VAL A 39 -18.88 -10.84 -2.02
CA VAL A 39 -18.49 -12.26 -2.12
C VAL A 39 -17.94 -12.79 -0.79
N PHE A 40 -17.28 -11.93 0.00
CA PHE A 40 -16.68 -12.34 1.26
C PHE A 40 -17.70 -12.43 2.40
N SER A 41 -17.50 -13.41 3.28
CA SER A 41 -18.19 -13.46 4.57
C SER A 41 -17.72 -12.30 5.46
N PRO A 42 -18.57 -11.81 6.38
CA PRO A 42 -18.22 -10.69 7.27
C PRO A 42 -16.99 -10.99 8.14
N MET A 43 -16.74 -12.26 8.47
CA MET A 43 -15.56 -12.65 9.24
C MET A 43 -14.26 -12.50 8.43
N MET A 44 -14.27 -12.93 7.16
CA MET A 44 -13.11 -12.79 6.27
C MET A 44 -12.78 -11.32 6.01
N PHE A 45 -13.82 -10.50 5.90
CA PHE A 45 -13.68 -9.06 5.74
C PHE A 45 -12.98 -8.40 6.93
N PHE A 46 -13.33 -8.78 8.16
CA PHE A 46 -12.69 -8.24 9.36
C PHE A 46 -11.20 -8.62 9.44
N VAL A 47 -10.87 -9.89 9.11
CA VAL A 47 -9.48 -10.35 9.07
C VAL A 47 -8.68 -9.57 8.02
N PHE A 48 -9.25 -9.34 6.85
CA PHE A 48 -8.60 -8.58 5.78
C PHE A 48 -8.30 -7.13 6.19
N LEU A 49 -9.24 -6.48 6.89
CA LEU A 49 -9.06 -5.13 7.40
C LEU A 49 -7.98 -5.07 8.50
N CYS A 50 -7.96 -6.03 9.43
CA CYS A 50 -6.88 -6.12 10.41
C CYS A 50 -5.52 -6.31 9.74
N PHE A 51 -5.45 -7.15 8.71
CA PHE A 51 -4.22 -7.37 7.96
C PHE A 51 -3.75 -6.12 7.22
N SER A 52 -4.66 -5.32 6.63
CA SER A 52 -4.29 -4.07 5.97
C SER A 52 -3.68 -3.07 6.96
N VAL A 53 -4.26 -2.91 8.14
CA VAL A 53 -3.71 -2.05 9.20
C VAL A 53 -2.33 -2.53 9.65
N MET A 54 -2.14 -3.84 9.83
CA MET A 54 -0.81 -4.37 10.20
C MET A 54 0.23 -4.13 9.10
N SER A 55 -0.16 -4.29 7.84
CA SER A 55 0.75 -4.04 6.71
C SER A 55 1.15 -2.57 6.59
N SER A 56 0.27 -1.62 6.91
CA SER A 56 0.56 -0.19 6.84
C SER A 56 1.53 0.27 7.92
N ILE A 57 1.36 -0.23 9.15
CA ILE A 57 2.28 0.03 10.27
C ILE A 57 3.68 -0.51 9.94
N LEU A 58 3.76 -1.75 9.43
CA LEU A 58 5.02 -2.35 9.03
C LEU A 58 5.67 -1.59 7.87
N GLY A 59 4.89 -1.13 6.89
CA GLY A 59 5.37 -0.33 5.78
C GLY A 59 6.02 0.97 6.22
N ILE A 60 5.41 1.68 7.18
CA ILE A 60 5.97 2.91 7.76
C ILE A 60 7.24 2.62 8.57
N LEU A 61 7.29 1.52 9.33
CA LEU A 61 8.51 1.12 10.06
C LEU A 61 9.69 0.87 9.11
N VAL A 62 9.44 0.23 7.97
CA VAL A 62 10.46 0.02 6.93
C VAL A 62 10.94 1.36 6.36
N MET A 63 10.02 2.29 6.08
CA MET A 63 10.35 3.65 5.62
C MET A 63 11.28 4.38 6.60
N ILE A 64 10.91 4.40 7.89
CA ILE A 64 11.68 5.10 8.93
C ILE A 64 13.08 4.50 9.05
N ASN A 65 13.20 3.17 9.00
CA ASN A 65 14.51 2.51 9.01
C ASN A 65 15.33 2.83 7.76
N GLY A 66 14.69 2.92 6.59
CA GLY A 66 15.34 3.32 5.33
C GLY A 66 15.93 4.73 5.43
N VAL A 67 15.11 5.70 5.82
CA VAL A 67 15.54 7.11 6.00
C VAL A 67 16.65 7.22 7.04
N LYS A 68 16.58 6.43 8.13
CA LYS A 68 17.62 6.44 9.17
C LYS A 68 18.98 5.94 8.66
N VAL A 69 19.00 5.00 7.72
CA VAL A 69 20.25 4.40 7.21
C VAL A 69 20.81 5.20 6.02
N PHE A 70 19.95 5.65 5.12
CA PHE A 70 20.36 6.29 3.86
C PHE A 70 20.22 7.81 3.85
N GLY A 71 19.52 8.40 4.83
CA GLY A 71 19.32 9.85 4.95
C GLY A 71 18.21 10.42 4.06
N ASP A 72 17.77 9.67 3.04
CA ASP A 72 16.72 10.07 2.10
C ASP A 72 15.60 9.02 1.99
N ASP A 73 14.40 9.50 1.68
CA ASP A 73 13.19 8.69 1.41
C ASP A 73 13.16 8.10 -0.01
N CYS A 74 14.25 8.32 -0.77
CA CYS A 74 14.37 7.88 -2.15
C CYS A 74 14.60 6.36 -2.22
N CYS A 75 13.74 5.64 -2.93
CA CYS A 75 13.90 4.18 -3.12
C CYS A 75 14.90 3.85 -4.22
N LEU A 76 15.00 4.73 -5.20
CA LEU A 76 15.94 4.63 -6.30
C LEU A 76 16.98 5.72 -6.10
N PHE A 77 18.16 5.31 -5.65
CA PHE A 77 19.34 6.16 -5.73
C PHE A 77 19.79 6.15 -7.19
N TYR A 78 19.57 7.26 -7.89
CA TYR A 78 20.18 7.50 -9.20
C TYR A 78 21.62 7.97 -9.02
#